data_AF-A0A735IGL3-F1
#
_entry.id   AF-A0A735IGL3-F1
#
_cell.length_a   1.000
_cell.length_b   1.000
_cell.length_c   1.000
_cell.angle_alpha   90.00
_cell.angle_beta   90.00
_cell.angle_gamma   90.00
#
_symmetry.space_group_name_H-M   'P 1'
#
loop_
_entity.id
_entity.type
_entity.pdbx_description
1 polymer ?
#
loop_
_entity_poly.entity_id
_entity_poly.type
_entity_poly.pdbx_seq_one_letter_code
_entity_poly.pdbx_strand_id
1 'polypeptide(L)'
;MFSSNYQLSSELYDRHVELIDAVSVSEMDETFDRSLLRAGVRREILEAAKESCEFEELMASVKRELTGIVARLDLADRIDSARTAA
;
A
#
# COMPACT_ATOMS: atom_id res chain seq x y z
N MET A 1 -10.08 14.90 25.21
CA MET A 1 -9.47 13.58 24.94
C MET A 1 -10.07 12.93 23.68
N PHE A 2 -11.40 12.79 23.56
CA PHE A 2 -12.05 12.24 22.36
C PHE A 2 -11.78 13.00 21.06
N SER A 3 -11.78 14.35 21.08
CA SER A 3 -11.53 15.16 19.87
C SER A 3 -10.12 14.95 19.29
N SER A 4 -9.12 14.75 20.15
CA SER A 4 -7.72 14.51 19.73
C SER A 4 -7.56 13.15 19.04
N ASN A 5 -8.21 12.11 19.55
CA ASN A 5 -8.16 10.77 18.94
C ASN A 5 -8.96 10.72 17.63
N TYR A 6 -10.07 11.47 17.55
CA TYR A 6 -10.86 11.57 16.34
C TYR A 6 -10.11 12.32 15.23
N GLN A 7 -9.48 13.45 15.56
CA GLN A 7 -8.69 14.21 14.61
C GLN A 7 -7.50 13.39 14.07
N LEU A 8 -6.79 12.69 14.95
CA LEU A 8 -5.70 11.79 14.55
C LEU A 8 -6.18 10.66 13.63
N SER A 9 -7.37 10.12 13.91
CA SER A 9 -7.99 9.08 13.08
C SER A 9 -8.39 9.61 11.70
N SER A 10 -8.88 10.86 11.64
CA SER A 10 -9.20 11.55 10.38
C SER A 10 -7.94 11.80 9.56
N GLU A 11 -6.89 12.35 10.16
CA GLU A 11 -5.61 12.61 9.48
C GLU A 11 -4.98 11.31 8.96
N LEU A 12 -5.08 10.22 9.73
CA LEU A 12 -4.62 8.91 9.27
C LEU A 12 -5.44 8.39 8.08
N TYR A 13 -6.77 8.56 8.12
CA TYR A 13 -7.63 8.16 7.01
C TYR A 13 -7.31 8.93 5.74
N ASP A 14 -7.22 10.26 5.82
CA ASP A 14 -6.90 11.11 4.68
C ASP A 14 -5.54 10.74 4.08
N ARG A 15 -4.54 10.50 4.95
CA ARG A 15 -3.22 10.08 4.49
C ARG A 15 -3.23 8.70 3.84
N HIS A 16 -4.04 7.77 4.37
CA HIS A 16 -4.18 6.45 3.79
C HIS A 16 -4.82 6.50 2.40
N VAL A 17 -5.88 7.30 2.21
CA VAL A 17 -6.53 7.52 0.91
C VAL A 17 -5.54 8.09 -0.11
N GLU A 18 -4.79 9.12 0.26
CA GLU A 18 -3.77 9.72 -0.62
C GLU A 18 -2.73 8.69 -1.08
N LEU A 19 -2.26 7.83 -0.18
CA LEU A 19 -1.28 6.80 -0.51
C LEU A 19 -1.87 5.68 -1.37
N ILE A 20 -3.13 5.29 -1.15
CA ILE A 20 -3.84 4.34 -2.04
C ILE A 20 -3.91 4.91 -3.45
N ASP A 21 -4.32 6.17 -3.59
CA ASP A 21 -4.44 6.82 -4.90
C ASP A 21 -3.07 6.91 -5.59
N ALA A 22 -2.00 7.22 -4.85
CA ALA A 22 -0.65 7.27 -5.39
C ALA A 22 -0.16 5.91 -5.95
N VAL A 23 -0.50 4.79 -5.29
CA VAL A 23 -0.09 3.44 -5.73
C VAL A 23 -1.11 2.79 -6.68
N SER A 24 -2.29 3.38 -6.86
CA SER A 24 -3.34 2.85 -7.75
C SER A 24 -2.84 2.74 -9.19
N VAL A 25 -2.07 3.72 -9.66
CA VAL A 25 -1.48 3.82 -11.00
C VAL A 25 -0.18 3.02 -11.14
N SER A 26 0.39 2.56 -10.02
CA SER A 26 1.61 1.75 -10.04
C SER A 26 1.28 0.31 -10.43
N GLU A 27 1.90 -0.15 -11.52
CA GLU A 27 1.90 -1.56 -11.89
C GLU A 27 2.89 -2.34 -11.02
N MET A 28 2.68 -3.66 -10.95
CA MET A 28 3.53 -4.56 -10.18
C MET A 28 4.97 -4.53 -10.71
N ASP A 29 5.94 -4.55 -9.79
CA ASP A 29 7.36 -4.53 -10.14
C ASP A 29 7.71 -5.75 -11.03
N GLU A 30 8.23 -5.50 -12.23
CA GLU A 30 8.74 -6.53 -13.16
C GLU A 30 9.73 -7.49 -12.50
N THR A 31 10.31 -7.11 -11.36
CA THR A 31 11.18 -7.93 -10.53
C THR A 31 10.47 -9.14 -9.91
N PHE A 32 9.20 -9.02 -9.53
CA PHE A 32 8.40 -10.14 -9.02
C PHE A 32 8.14 -11.18 -10.11
N ASP A 33 7.67 -10.74 -11.28
CA ASP A 33 7.43 -11.59 -12.44
C ASP A 33 8.72 -12.32 -12.86
N ARG A 34 9.85 -11.61 -12.90
CA ARG A 34 11.17 -12.19 -13.19
C ARG A 34 11.57 -13.28 -12.20
N SER A 35 11.24 -13.13 -10.91
CA SER A 35 11.57 -14.12 -9.89
C SER A 35 10.77 -15.41 -10.06
N LEU A 36 9.48 -15.30 -10.39
CA LEU A 36 8.60 -16.45 -10.65
C LEU A 36 9.01 -17.21 -11.91
N LEU A 37 9.38 -16.50 -12.98
CA LEU A 37 9.90 -17.12 -14.21
C LEU A 37 11.21 -17.88 -13.94
N ARG A 38 12.12 -17.31 -13.13
CA ARG A 38 13.37 -17.99 -12.73
C ARG A 38 13.12 -19.23 -11.88
N ALA A 39 12.02 -19.26 -11.13
CA ALA A 39 11.58 -20.43 -10.38
C ALA A 39 10.90 -21.51 -11.26
N GLY A 40 10.73 -21.26 -12.56
CA GLY A 40 10.16 -22.22 -13.52
C GLY A 40 8.67 -22.08 -13.77
N VAL A 41 8.01 -21.02 -13.26
CA VAL A 41 6.63 -20.72 -13.64
C VAL A 41 6.59 -20.33 -15.12
N ARG A 42 5.71 -20.96 -15.88
CA ARG A 42 5.55 -20.65 -17.31
C ARG A 42 4.89 -19.27 -17.49
N ARG A 43 5.31 -18.53 -18.51
CA ARG A 43 4.84 -17.17 -18.80
C ARG A 43 3.32 -17.11 -18.91
N GLU A 44 2.72 -18.03 -19.66
CA GLU A 44 1.27 -18.08 -19.87
C GLU A 44 0.47 -18.29 -18.58
N ILE A 45 1.05 -18.94 -17.57
CA ILE A 45 0.40 -19.12 -16.26
C ILE A 45 0.43 -17.81 -15.46
N LEU A 46 1.52 -17.05 -15.56
CA LEU A 46 1.61 -15.73 -14.91
C LEU A 46 0.64 -14.74 -15.53
N GLU A 47 0.56 -14.67 -16.86
CA GLU A 47 -0.39 -13.77 -17.52
C GLU A 47 -1.84 -14.17 -17.20
N ALA A 48 -2.17 -15.46 -17.25
CA ALA A 48 -3.50 -15.95 -16.87
C ALA A 48 -3.86 -15.64 -15.41
N ALA A 49 -2.87 -15.70 -14.49
CA ALA A 49 -3.07 -15.30 -13.10
C ALA A 49 -3.36 -13.79 -13.02
N LYS A 50 -2.60 -12.95 -13.73
CA LYS A 50 -2.76 -11.48 -13.72
C LYS A 50 -4.09 -11.00 -14.32
N GLU A 51 -4.66 -11.78 -15.23
CA GLU A 51 -6.00 -11.55 -15.80
C GLU A 51 -7.15 -12.03 -14.89
N SER A 52 -6.84 -12.71 -13.78
CA SER A 52 -7.86 -13.26 -12.89
C SER A 52 -8.39 -12.24 -11.88
N CYS A 53 -9.68 -12.35 -11.57
CA CYS A 53 -10.32 -11.55 -10.51
C CYS A 53 -9.65 -11.76 -9.13
N GLU A 54 -9.22 -13.00 -8.85
CA GLU A 54 -8.52 -13.33 -7.59
C GLU A 54 -7.22 -12.54 -7.45
N PHE A 55 -6.46 -12.40 -8.53
CA PHE A 55 -5.25 -11.59 -8.53
C PHE A 55 -5.54 -10.10 -8.37
N GLU A 56 -6.55 -9.58 -9.08
CA GLU A 56 -6.95 -8.17 -8.94
C GLU A 56 -7.36 -7.83 -7.50
N GLU A 57 -8.19 -8.67 -6.87
CA GLU A 57 -8.63 -8.52 -5.49
C GLU A 57 -7.45 -8.62 -4.50
N LEU A 58 -6.56 -9.59 -4.70
CA LEU A 58 -5.35 -9.73 -3.89
C LEU A 58 -4.49 -8.47 -3.98
N MET A 59 -4.25 -7.96 -5.19
CA MET A 59 -3.45 -6.77 -5.41
C MET A 59 -4.10 -5.52 -4.82
N ALA A 60 -5.43 -5.41 -4.86
CA ALA A 60 -6.16 -4.36 -4.15
C ALA A 60 -5.93 -4.44 -2.62
N SER A 61 -5.94 -5.66 -2.05
CA SER A 61 -5.64 -5.85 -0.62
C SER A 61 -4.20 -5.49 -0.28
N VAL A 62 -3.23 -5.94 -1.09
CA VAL A 62 -1.81 -5.63 -0.91
C VAL A 62 -1.59 -4.12 -0.91
N LYS A 63 -2.14 -3.40 -1.91
CA LYS A 63 -2.05 -1.93 -1.99
C LYS A 63 -2.65 -1.29 -0.74
N ARG A 64 -3.85 -1.69 -0.33
CA ARG A 64 -4.54 -1.12 0.83
C ARG A 64 -3.78 -1.38 2.14
N GLU A 65 -3.33 -2.59 2.39
CA GLU A 65 -2.68 -2.95 3.65
C GLU A 65 -1.29 -2.31 3.76
N LEU A 66 -0.51 -2.36 2.68
CA LEU A 66 0.81 -1.73 2.63
C LEU A 66 0.72 -0.23 2.90
N THR A 67 -0.15 0.46 2.17
CA THR A 67 -0.35 1.91 2.34
C THR A 67 -0.87 2.26 3.73
N GLY A 68 -1.67 1.39 4.37
CA GLY A 68 -2.14 1.57 5.73
C GLY A 68 -1.04 1.40 6.79
N ILE A 69 -0.02 0.57 6.54
CA ILE A 69 1.19 0.50 7.37
C ILE A 69 2.00 1.79 7.20
N VAL A 70 2.25 2.20 5.95
CA VAL A 70 3.05 3.40 5.64
C VAL A 70 2.39 4.65 6.20
N ALA A 71 1.08 4.82 6.04
CA ALA A 71 0.34 5.97 6.57
C ALA A 71 0.50 6.12 8.09
N ARG A 72 0.45 5.01 8.84
CA ARG A 72 0.63 5.02 10.29
C ARG A 72 2.04 5.45 10.69
N LEU A 73 3.06 4.93 9.99
CA LEU A 73 4.45 5.24 10.28
C LEU A 73 4.81 6.68 9.89
N ASP A 74 4.38 7.14 8.71
CA ASP A 74 4.58 8.51 8.23
C ASP A 74 3.89 9.53 9.13
N LEU A 75 2.65 9.27 9.56
CA LEU A 75 1.96 10.17 10.49
C LEU A 75 2.65 10.22 11.86
N ALA A 76 3.11 9.08 12.38
CA ALA A 76 3.86 9.04 13.63
C ALA A 76 5.16 9.86 13.55
N ASP A 77 5.93 9.68 12.46
CA ASP A 77 7.17 10.42 12.23
C ASP A 77 6.94 11.95 12.11
N ARG A 78 5.85 12.37 11.45
CA ARG A 78 5.46 13.79 11.35
C ARG A 78 5.15 14.40 12.71
N ILE A 79 4.42 13.68 13.57
CA ILE A 79 4.08 14.14 14.92
C ILE A 79 5.35 14.26 15.77
N ASP A 80 6.23 13.26 15.70
CA ASP A 80 7.50 13.26 16.45
C ASP A 80 8.45 14.36 15.99
N SER A 81 8.54 14.59 14.68
CA SER A 81 9.31 15.68 14.09
C SER A 81 8.77 17.05 14.50
N ALA A 82 7.45 17.25 14.47
CA ALA A 82 6.82 18.50 14.91
C ALA A 82 7.04 18.77 16.41
N ARG A 83 7.00 17.72 17.24
CA ARG A 83 7.29 17.83 18.68
C ARG A 83 8.75 18.20 18.96
N THR A 84 9.69 17.69 18.16
CA THR A 84 11.13 17.95 18.35
C THR A 84 11.54 19.35 17.86
N ALA A 85 10.75 19.95 16.96
CA ALA A 85 10.99 21.28 16.40
C ALA A 85 10.38 22.44 17.21
N ALA A 86 9.60 22.15 18.25
CA ALA A 86 8.93 23.11 19.13
C ALA A 86 9.70 23.31 20.45
#